data_AF-D3AUZ0-F1
#
_entry.id   AF-D3AUZ0-F1
#
_cell.length_a   1.000
_cell.length_b   1.000
_cell.length_c   1.000
_cell.angle_alpha   90.00
_cell.angle_beta   90.00
_cell.angle_gamma   90.00
#
_symmetry.space_group_name_H-M   'P 1'
#
loop_
_entity.id
_entity.type
_entity.pdbx_description
1 polymer ?
#
loop_
_entity_poly.entity_id
_entity_poly.type
_entity_poly.pdbx_seq_one_letter_code
_entity_poly.pdbx_strand_id
1 'polypeptide(L)'
;GDLLTDKENAGAALLDACKEVKTSDPVQIGNYRGYAMSVEFSAWKQEYTLLLKGQMTHRATLGTDPRGNLTRIDNALAQMPQRLESAKAQLDNLCQQQAAAKEEVGKPFLYEEELRCKNARLVELDTLLNIDGKGQAHTESVVAKSTRPSVLDNLKRPVQPRSTDKKPKQHEEVR
;
A
#
# COMPACT_ATOMS: atom_id res chain seq x y z
N GLY A 1 -38.93 -6.39 -9.67
CA GLY A 1 -37.83 -7.35 -9.53
C GLY A 1 -38.41 -8.59 -8.91
N ASP A 2 -38.22 -9.73 -9.55
CA ASP A 2 -38.83 -10.99 -9.12
C ASP A 2 -38.07 -11.57 -7.92
N LEU A 3 -38.82 -12.07 -6.94
CA LEU A 3 -38.24 -12.76 -5.80
C LEU A 3 -37.94 -14.21 -6.21
N LEU A 4 -36.66 -14.51 -6.43
CA LEU A 4 -36.20 -15.85 -6.75
C LEU A 4 -35.82 -16.58 -5.45
N THR A 5 -36.67 -17.54 -5.04
CA THR A 5 -36.41 -18.40 -3.86
C THR A 5 -35.71 -19.71 -4.22
N ASP A 6 -35.78 -20.11 -5.48
CA ASP A 6 -35.09 -21.29 -5.99
C ASP A 6 -33.63 -20.98 -6.33
N LYS A 7 -32.73 -21.83 -5.84
CA LYS A 7 -31.27 -21.69 -6.03
C LYS A 7 -30.87 -21.82 -7.49
N GLU A 8 -31.55 -22.69 -8.24
CA GLU A 8 -31.19 -22.90 -9.65
C GLU A 8 -31.59 -21.70 -10.51
N ASN A 9 -32.83 -21.22 -10.34
CA ASN A 9 -33.32 -20.03 -11.02
C ASN A 9 -32.55 -18.76 -10.62
N ALA A 10 -32.25 -18.58 -9.33
CA ALA A 10 -31.48 -17.43 -8.85
C ALA A 10 -30.05 -17.42 -9.41
N GLY A 11 -29.40 -18.59 -9.48
CA GLY A 11 -28.07 -18.71 -10.06
C GLY A 11 -28.05 -18.45 -11.57
N ALA A 12 -29.08 -18.91 -12.29
CA ALA A 12 -29.21 -18.67 -13.73
C ALA A 12 -29.44 -17.18 -14.02
N ALA A 13 -30.39 -16.56 -13.32
CA ALA A 13 -30.66 -15.12 -13.43
C ALA A 13 -29.43 -14.27 -13.07
N LEU A 14 -28.65 -14.68 -12.06
CA LEU A 14 -27.38 -14.04 -11.72
C LEU A 14 -26.38 -14.09 -12.88
N LEU A 15 -26.18 -15.27 -13.49
CA LEU A 15 -25.27 -15.42 -14.62
C LEU A 15 -25.72 -14.65 -15.84
N ASP A 16 -27.02 -14.62 -16.12
CA ASP A 16 -27.57 -13.88 -17.26
C ASP A 16 -27.38 -12.38 -17.06
N ALA A 17 -27.66 -11.85 -15.87
CA ALA A 17 -27.34 -10.46 -15.54
C ALA A 17 -25.84 -10.16 -15.62
N CYS A 18 -24.95 -11.12 -15.28
CA CYS A 18 -23.52 -10.93 -15.43
C CYS A 18 -23.09 -10.82 -16.90
N LYS A 19 -23.69 -11.59 -17.82
CA LYS A 19 -23.35 -11.55 -19.26
C LYS A 19 -23.63 -10.19 -19.90
N GLU A 20 -24.58 -9.43 -19.35
CA GLU A 20 -24.89 -8.08 -19.81
C GLU A 20 -23.83 -7.05 -19.40
N VAL A 21 -23.07 -7.33 -18.33
CA VAL A 21 -22.05 -6.43 -17.79
C VAL A 21 -20.71 -6.67 -18.47
N LYS A 22 -20.39 -5.87 -19.50
CA LYS A 22 -19.07 -5.95 -20.19
C LYS A 22 -18.10 -4.85 -19.78
N THR A 23 -18.53 -3.98 -18.86
CA THR A 23 -17.79 -2.80 -18.42
C THR A 23 -17.01 -3.10 -17.15
N SER A 24 -15.90 -2.38 -16.96
CA SER A 24 -15.17 -2.40 -15.69
C SER A 24 -15.92 -1.68 -14.56
N ASP A 25 -16.91 -0.86 -14.90
CA ASP A 25 -17.70 -0.12 -13.92
C ASP A 25 -18.71 -1.04 -13.23
N PRO A 26 -18.84 -0.99 -11.88
CA PRO A 26 -19.79 -1.80 -11.14
C PRO A 26 -21.24 -1.50 -11.54
N VAL A 27 -21.92 -2.49 -12.13
CA VAL A 27 -23.34 -2.39 -12.50
C VAL A 27 -24.18 -3.08 -11.43
N GLN A 28 -25.17 -2.38 -10.88
CA GLN A 28 -26.08 -2.95 -9.90
C GLN A 28 -27.07 -3.90 -10.58
N ILE A 29 -27.07 -5.16 -10.15
CA ILE A 29 -27.90 -6.22 -10.75
C ILE A 29 -29.07 -6.67 -9.85
N GLY A 30 -29.05 -6.31 -8.57
CA GLY A 30 -30.15 -6.67 -7.66
C GLY A 30 -29.76 -6.64 -6.18
N ASN A 31 -30.49 -7.39 -5.36
CA ASN A 31 -30.24 -7.54 -3.94
C ASN A 31 -30.17 -9.03 -3.55
N TYR A 32 -29.24 -9.40 -2.67
CA TYR A 32 -29.11 -10.77 -2.14
C TYR A 32 -29.02 -10.73 -0.62
N ARG A 33 -29.98 -11.38 0.05
CA ARG A 33 -30.09 -11.43 1.52
C ARG A 33 -29.99 -10.06 2.21
N GLY A 34 -30.51 -9.02 1.57
CA GLY A 34 -30.49 -7.63 2.07
C GLY A 34 -29.26 -6.80 1.66
N TYR A 35 -28.30 -7.37 0.93
CA TYR A 35 -27.15 -6.64 0.40
C TYR A 35 -27.40 -6.22 -1.04
N ALA A 36 -27.06 -4.97 -1.38
CA ALA A 36 -27.09 -4.52 -2.76
C ALA A 36 -25.95 -5.16 -3.54
N MET A 37 -26.30 -5.86 -4.62
CA MET A 37 -25.36 -6.58 -5.47
C MET A 37 -25.00 -5.75 -6.70
N SER A 38 -23.71 -5.59 -6.93
CA SER A 38 -23.17 -5.05 -8.17
C SER A 38 -22.16 -6.02 -8.77
N VAL A 39 -22.05 -6.06 -10.10
CA VAL A 39 -21.07 -6.90 -10.80
C VAL A 39 -20.10 -5.99 -11.53
N GLU A 40 -18.82 -6.32 -11.44
CA GLU A 40 -17.76 -5.72 -12.23
C GLU A 40 -17.09 -6.81 -13.08
N PHE A 41 -16.84 -6.50 -14.36
CA PHE A 41 -16.06 -7.38 -15.24
C PHE A 41 -14.61 -6.91 -15.29
N SER A 42 -13.68 -7.76 -14.85
CA SER A 42 -12.26 -7.47 -14.96
C SER A 42 -11.73 -8.02 -16.27
N ALA A 43 -11.57 -7.15 -17.28
CA ALA A 43 -11.01 -7.54 -18.59
C ALA A 43 -9.61 -8.14 -18.49
N TRP A 44 -8.81 -7.70 -17.51
CA TRP A 44 -7.45 -8.23 -17.28
C TRP A 44 -7.46 -9.66 -16.77
N LYS A 45 -8.37 -9.99 -15.83
CA LYS A 45 -8.48 -11.34 -15.27
C LYS A 45 -9.44 -12.24 -16.04
N GLN A 46 -10.23 -11.66 -16.95
CA GLN A 46 -11.36 -12.31 -17.63
C GLN A 46 -12.34 -12.95 -16.65
N GLU A 47 -12.56 -12.30 -15.50
CA GLU A 47 -13.40 -12.80 -14.41
C GLU A 47 -14.45 -11.77 -14.02
N TYR A 48 -15.64 -12.28 -13.67
CA TYR A 48 -16.71 -11.49 -13.06
C TYR A 48 -16.54 -11.47 -11.55
N THR A 49 -16.53 -10.28 -10.96
CA THR A 49 -16.51 -10.12 -9.51
C THR A 49 -17.84 -9.53 -9.05
N LEU A 50 -18.47 -10.21 -8.10
CA LEU A 50 -19.65 -9.71 -7.40
C LEU A 50 -19.21 -8.85 -6.23
N LEU A 51 -19.81 -7.67 -6.13
CA LEU A 51 -19.67 -6.68 -5.08
C LEU A 51 -20.97 -6.65 -4.26
N LEU A 52 -20.88 -7.03 -3.00
CA LEU A 52 -21.98 -6.97 -2.03
C LEU A 52 -21.78 -5.72 -1.17
N LYS A 53 -22.60 -4.70 -1.39
CA LYS A 53 -22.55 -3.43 -0.65
C LYS A 53 -23.36 -3.54 0.64
N GLY A 54 -22.68 -3.34 1.77
CA GLY A 54 -23.24 -3.08 3.10
C GLY A 54 -22.52 -1.90 3.75
N GLN A 55 -22.13 -2.02 5.03
CA GLN A 55 -21.21 -1.06 5.67
C GLN A 55 -19.81 -1.09 5.06
N MET A 56 -19.45 -2.23 4.46
CA MET A 56 -18.24 -2.42 3.69
C MET A 56 -18.62 -3.16 2.39
N THR A 57 -17.81 -3.01 1.36
CA THR A 57 -17.99 -3.73 0.09
C THR A 57 -17.27 -5.08 0.17
N HIS A 58 -18.02 -6.17 0.06
CA HIS A 58 -17.47 -7.53 0.03
C HIS A 58 -17.39 -8.04 -1.40
N ARG A 59 -16.29 -8.72 -1.72
CA ARG A 59 -16.00 -9.25 -3.06
C ARG A 59 -16.12 -10.78 -3.09
N ALA A 60 -16.75 -11.31 -4.13
CA ALA A 60 -16.83 -12.73 -4.43
C ALA A 60 -16.63 -12.97 -5.94
N THR A 61 -15.71 -13.86 -6.31
CA THR A 61 -15.48 -14.22 -7.72
C THR A 61 -16.57 -15.16 -8.22
N LEU A 62 -17.16 -14.83 -9.37
CA LEU A 62 -18.17 -15.65 -10.03
C LEU A 62 -17.52 -16.54 -11.09
N GLY A 63 -17.91 -17.81 -11.10
CA GLY A 63 -17.56 -18.79 -12.13
C GLY A 63 -18.73 -19.08 -13.07
N THR A 64 -18.65 -20.17 -13.82
CA THR A 64 -19.66 -20.57 -14.81
C THR A 64 -20.87 -21.29 -14.20
N ASP A 65 -20.73 -21.83 -12.98
CA ASP A 65 -21.73 -22.70 -12.39
C ASP A 65 -22.75 -21.90 -11.56
N PRO A 66 -24.05 -21.94 -11.90
CA PRO A 66 -25.10 -21.18 -11.20
C PRO A 66 -25.13 -21.46 -9.69
N ARG A 67 -25.16 -22.75 -9.34
CA ARG A 67 -25.26 -23.21 -7.95
C ARG A 67 -23.94 -23.04 -7.19
N GLY A 68 -22.82 -23.21 -7.89
CA GLY A 68 -21.49 -22.95 -7.34
C GLY A 68 -21.30 -21.48 -6.98
N ASN A 69 -21.83 -20.56 -7.78
CA ASN A 69 -21.78 -19.12 -7.51
C ASN A 69 -22.52 -18.74 -6.23
N LEU A 70 -23.73 -19.26 -6.02
CA LEU A 70 -24.45 -19.05 -4.77
C LEU A 70 -23.66 -19.54 -3.55
N THR A 71 -23.05 -20.72 -3.63
CA THR A 71 -22.18 -21.23 -2.57
C THR A 71 -20.96 -20.33 -2.33
N ARG A 72 -20.32 -19.82 -3.39
CA ARG A 72 -19.20 -18.86 -3.26
C ARG A 72 -19.62 -17.56 -2.58
N ILE A 73 -20.80 -17.06 -2.91
CA ILE A 73 -21.40 -15.86 -2.30
C ILE A 73 -21.67 -16.13 -0.82
N ASP A 74 -22.32 -17.24 -0.48
CA ASP A 74 -22.60 -17.61 0.91
C ASP A 74 -21.32 -17.78 1.72
N ASN A 75 -20.28 -18.40 1.14
CA ASN A 75 -18.96 -18.52 1.78
C ASN A 75 -18.30 -17.14 1.99
N ALA A 76 -18.42 -16.23 1.02
CA ALA A 76 -17.90 -14.87 1.16
C ALA A 76 -18.63 -14.09 2.28
N LEU A 77 -19.95 -14.29 2.42
CA LEU A 77 -20.72 -13.73 3.53
C LEU A 77 -20.32 -14.36 4.88
N ALA A 78 -20.10 -15.68 4.92
CA ALA A 78 -19.70 -16.39 6.13
C ALA A 78 -18.30 -16.01 6.64
N GLN A 79 -17.40 -15.55 5.75
CA GLN A 79 -16.06 -15.08 6.12
C GLN A 79 -16.03 -13.66 6.72
N MET A 80 -17.14 -12.91 6.71
CA MET A 80 -17.15 -11.53 7.21
C MET A 80 -16.69 -11.38 8.67
N PRO A 81 -17.14 -12.22 9.63
CA PRO A 81 -16.72 -12.08 11.03
C PRO A 81 -15.21 -12.26 11.18
N GLN A 82 -14.64 -13.24 10.48
CA GLN A 82 -13.20 -13.49 10.49
C GLN A 82 -12.42 -12.32 9.87
N ARG A 83 -12.90 -11.74 8.76
CA ARG A 83 -12.27 -10.56 8.15
C ARG A 83 -12.31 -9.38 9.10
N LEU A 84 -13.42 -9.16 9.78
CA LEU A 84 -13.58 -8.11 10.78
C LEU A 84 -12.59 -8.30 11.94
N GLU A 85 -12.43 -9.52 12.44
CA GLU A 85 -11.46 -9.83 13.49
C GLU A 85 -10.01 -9.60 13.02
N SER A 86 -9.67 -10.05 11.79
CA SER A 86 -8.35 -9.79 11.21
C SER A 86 -8.04 -8.30 11.04
N ALA A 87 -9.04 -7.49 10.64
CA ALA A 87 -8.87 -6.05 10.49
C ALA A 87 -8.67 -5.36 11.85
N LYS A 88 -9.38 -5.80 12.89
CA LYS A 88 -9.17 -5.34 14.27
C LYS A 88 -7.76 -5.68 14.76
N ALA A 89 -7.30 -6.91 14.54
CA ALA A 89 -5.95 -7.32 14.92
C ALA A 89 -4.87 -6.53 14.18
N GLN A 90 -5.06 -6.24 12.89
CA GLN A 90 -4.15 -5.38 12.12
C GLN A 90 -4.11 -3.95 12.67
N LEU A 91 -5.25 -3.40 13.06
CA LEU A 91 -5.32 -2.08 13.66
C LEU A 91 -4.58 -2.02 15.00
N ASP A 92 -4.76 -3.02 15.86
CA ASP A 92 -4.06 -3.10 17.14
C ASP A 92 -2.54 -3.22 16.94
N ASN A 93 -2.10 -4.11 16.04
CA ASN A 93 -0.69 -4.25 15.67
C ASN A 93 -0.08 -2.93 15.18
N LEU A 94 -0.77 -2.20 14.29
CA LEU A 94 -0.29 -0.90 13.81
C LEU A 94 -0.25 0.15 14.91
N CYS A 95 -1.22 0.14 15.83
CA CYS A 95 -1.22 1.04 16.98
C CYS A 95 -0.03 0.77 17.89
N GLN A 96 0.27 -0.50 18.17
CA GLN A 96 1.44 -0.91 18.94
C GLN A 96 2.75 -0.51 18.24
N GLN A 97 2.87 -0.76 16.94
CA GLN A 97 4.03 -0.33 16.15
C GLN A 97 4.20 1.19 16.14
N GLN A 98 3.10 1.95 16.07
CA GLN A 98 3.15 3.40 16.16
C GLN A 98 3.63 3.86 17.54
N ALA A 99 3.16 3.22 18.62
CA ALA A 99 3.60 3.54 19.97
C ALA A 99 5.10 3.26 20.15
N ALA A 100 5.56 2.08 19.73
CA ALA A 100 6.98 1.72 19.76
C ALA A 100 7.84 2.67 18.90
N ALA A 101 7.40 3.01 17.69
CA ALA A 101 8.12 3.95 16.83
C ALA A 101 8.18 5.36 17.45
N LYS A 102 7.13 5.82 18.12
CA LYS A 102 7.15 7.10 18.85
C LYS A 102 8.14 7.08 20.01
N GLU A 103 8.25 5.97 20.73
CA GLU A 103 9.21 5.81 21.81
C GLU A 103 10.66 5.81 21.28
N GLU A 104 10.93 5.06 20.20
CA GLU A 104 12.26 5.03 19.56
C GLU A 104 12.66 6.39 18.96
N VAL A 105 11.72 7.16 18.39
CA VAL A 105 11.99 8.53 17.92
C VAL A 105 12.39 9.46 19.08
N GLY A 106 11.91 9.19 20.29
CA GLY A 106 12.28 9.94 21.49
C GLY A 106 13.62 9.52 22.10
N LYS A 107 14.20 8.38 21.69
CA LYS A 107 15.48 7.93 22.23
C LYS A 107 16.60 8.79 21.63
N PRO A 108 17.37 9.51 22.47
CA PRO A 108 18.50 10.29 21.99
C PRO A 108 19.51 9.37 21.32
N PHE A 109 20.16 9.88 20.28
CA PHE A 109 21.18 9.14 19.56
C PHE A 109 22.33 8.82 20.53
N LEU A 110 22.66 7.53 20.68
CA LEU A 110 23.61 7.07 21.69
C LEU A 110 24.98 7.75 21.62
N TYR A 111 25.38 8.24 20.44
CA TYR A 111 26.64 8.93 20.22
C TYR A 111 26.48 10.43 19.98
N GLU A 112 25.38 11.05 20.42
CA GLU A 112 25.15 12.48 20.19
C GLU A 112 26.24 13.35 20.82
N GLU A 113 26.72 12.99 22.01
CA GLU A 113 27.82 13.67 22.68
C GLU A 113 29.17 13.44 21.98
N GLU A 114 29.46 12.20 21.55
CA GLU A 114 30.66 11.92 20.75
C GLU A 114 30.65 12.65 19.41
N LEU A 115 29.49 12.70 18.75
CA LEU A 115 29.32 13.41 17.49
C LEU A 115 29.55 14.90 17.70
N ARG A 116 29.01 15.49 18.78
CA ARG A 116 29.27 16.89 19.14
C ARG A 116 30.74 17.16 19.42
N CYS A 117 31.40 16.32 20.21
CA CYS A 117 32.84 16.48 20.52
C CYS A 117 33.70 16.37 19.26
N LYS A 118 33.45 15.38 18.40
CA LYS A 118 34.18 15.20 17.13
C LYS A 118 33.91 16.35 16.16
N ASN A 119 32.68 16.85 16.11
CA ASN A 119 32.31 17.97 15.25
C ASN A 119 32.92 19.29 15.74
N ALA A 120 32.92 19.55 17.06
CA ALA A 120 33.56 20.71 17.65
C ALA A 120 35.08 20.73 17.38
N ARG A 121 35.75 19.58 17.56
CA ARG A 121 37.17 19.46 17.24
C ARG A 121 37.46 19.62 15.75
N LEU A 122 36.58 19.13 14.88
CA LEU A 122 36.66 19.38 13.43
C LEU A 122 36.58 20.87 13.10
N VAL A 123 35.61 21.58 13.69
CA VAL A 123 35.44 23.03 13.51
C VAL A 123 36.66 23.80 14.03
N GLU A 124 37.19 23.44 15.19
CA GLU A 124 38.41 24.05 15.73
C GLU A 124 39.62 23.81 14.80
N LEU A 125 39.82 22.58 14.33
CA LEU A 125 40.88 22.25 13.37
C LEU A 125 40.72 22.99 12.05
N ASP A 126 39.49 23.09 11.52
CA ASP A 126 39.18 23.85 10.32
C ASP A 126 39.50 25.33 10.50
N THR A 127 39.13 25.92 11.65
CA THR A 127 39.49 27.31 11.95
C THR A 127 40.99 27.54 12.11
N LEU A 128 41.73 26.59 12.71
CA LEU A 128 43.18 26.67 12.90
C LEU A 128 43.97 26.46 11.61
N LEU A 129 43.51 25.54 10.75
CA LEU A 129 44.11 25.31 9.44
C LEU A 129 43.86 26.48 8.48
N ASN A 130 42.81 27.27 8.70
CA ASN A 130 42.44 28.42 7.88
C ASN A 130 43.12 29.74 8.33
N ILE A 131 44.17 29.68 9.16
CA ILE A 131 44.86 30.87 9.71
C ILE A 131 45.90 31.48 8.73
N ASP A 132 46.47 30.70 7.80
CA ASP A 132 47.31 31.26 6.73
C ASP A 132 46.47 31.44 5.46
N GLY A 133 46.00 32.67 5.22
CA GLY A 133 45.20 33.08 4.06
C GLY A 133 45.90 32.99 2.69
N LYS A 134 46.78 32.01 2.46
CA LYS A 134 47.48 31.73 1.20
C LYS A 134 47.79 30.23 1.01
N GLY A 135 46.82 29.36 1.23
CA GLY A 135 46.78 28.04 0.59
C GLY A 135 45.78 28.09 -0.54
N GLN A 136 46.14 27.62 -1.73
CA GLN A 136 45.25 27.57 -2.89
C GLN A 136 43.84 27.12 -2.47
N ALA A 137 42.84 27.88 -2.92
CA ALA A 137 41.47 27.42 -2.89
C ALA A 137 41.42 26.05 -3.56
N HIS A 138 41.36 24.98 -2.76
CA HIS A 138 40.48 23.89 -3.12
C HIS A 138 39.07 24.48 -3.04
N THR A 139 38.70 25.20 -4.10
CA THR A 139 37.36 25.06 -4.65
C THR A 139 37.19 23.59 -5.01
N GLU A 140 36.89 22.78 -4.00
CA GLU A 140 35.88 21.75 -4.15
C GLU A 140 34.82 22.01 -3.10
N SER A 141 33.75 22.62 -3.60
CA SER A 141 32.45 22.70 -2.98
C SER A 141 32.43 23.45 -1.64
N VAL A 142 32.24 24.77 -1.75
CA VAL A 142 31.08 25.35 -1.07
C VAL A 142 29.96 24.34 -1.25
N VAL A 143 29.63 23.57 -0.21
CA VAL A 143 28.34 22.88 -0.12
C VAL A 143 27.37 24.03 0.07
N ALA A 144 27.14 24.74 -1.03
CA ALA A 144 26.49 26.02 -1.18
C ALA A 144 25.12 25.93 -0.59
N LYS A 145 24.97 26.14 0.73
CA LYS A 145 23.77 25.77 1.47
C LYS A 145 23.16 24.54 0.81
N SER A 146 23.93 23.45 0.63
CA SER A 146 23.31 22.31 -0.04
C SER A 146 22.20 21.94 0.90
N THR A 147 21.00 22.21 0.41
CA THR A 147 19.69 21.73 0.76
C THR A 147 19.78 20.22 0.86
N ARG A 148 20.61 19.70 1.76
CA ARG A 148 20.64 18.33 2.21
C ARG A 148 19.55 18.36 3.26
N PRO A 149 18.31 17.99 2.92
CA PRO A 149 17.23 18.01 3.88
C PRO A 149 17.69 17.23 5.11
N SER A 150 17.51 17.85 6.28
CA SER A 150 17.82 17.21 7.55
C SER A 150 17.25 15.80 7.55
N VAL A 151 18.01 14.83 8.07
CA VAL A 151 17.52 13.45 8.17
C VAL A 151 16.20 13.40 8.95
N LEU A 152 16.01 14.32 9.91
CA LEU A 152 14.74 14.55 10.61
C LEU A 152 13.61 15.04 9.69
N ASP A 153 13.90 15.91 8.72
CA ASP A 153 12.92 16.40 7.74
C ASP A 153 12.52 15.33 6.70
N ASN A 154 13.39 14.34 6.46
CA ASN A 154 13.07 13.20 5.59
C ASN A 154 12.24 12.14 6.32
N LEU A 155 12.46 11.95 7.62
CA LEU A 155 11.67 11.04 8.47
C LEU A 155 10.25 11.57 8.75
N LYS A 156 10.05 12.90 8.71
CA LYS A 156 8.73 13.54 8.87
C LYS A 156 7.88 13.54 7.60
N ARG A 157 8.45 13.23 6.43
CA ARG A 157 7.70 13.16 5.17
C ARG A 157 7.06 11.78 5.02
N PRO A 158 5.77 11.70 4.65
CA PRO A 158 5.13 10.42 4.38
C PRO A 158 5.84 9.70 3.21
N VAL A 159 6.16 8.43 3.41
CA VAL A 159 6.93 7.59 2.47
C VAL A 159 6.20 7.50 1.13
N GLN A 160 6.86 7.92 0.05
CA GLN A 160 6.34 7.72 -1.30
C GLN A 160 6.56 6.27 -1.77
N PRO A 161 5.59 5.66 -2.48
CA PRO A 161 5.67 4.26 -2.90
C PRO A 161 6.76 4.06 -3.97
N ARG A 162 7.60 3.02 -3.78
CA ARG A 162 8.70 2.65 -4.67
C ARG A 162 8.16 2.08 -6.00
N SER A 163 8.51 2.70 -7.12
CA SER A 163 8.44 2.10 -8.46
C SER A 163 9.71 1.30 -8.76
N THR A 164 9.54 0.03 -9.12
CA THR A 164 10.61 -0.86 -9.56
C THR A 164 10.79 -0.76 -11.07
N ASP A 165 11.88 -0.16 -11.54
CA ASP A 165 12.31 -0.31 -12.94
C ASP A 165 13.73 -0.87 -13.02
N LYS A 166 13.79 -2.16 -13.38
CA LYS A 166 15.02 -2.86 -13.75
C LYS A 166 15.33 -2.52 -15.20
N LYS A 167 16.54 -2.05 -15.50
CA LYS A 167 17.12 -2.09 -16.86
C LYS A 167 18.26 -3.11 -16.92
N PRO A 168 18.35 -3.95 -17.97
CA PRO A 168 19.32 -5.04 -18.05
C PRO A 168 20.69 -4.54 -18.54
N LYS A 169 21.78 -5.11 -18.00
CA LYS A 169 23.17 -4.89 -18.46
C LYS A 169 23.52 -5.88 -19.56
N GLN A 170 23.97 -5.40 -20.72
CA GLN A 170 24.64 -6.20 -21.75
C GLN A 170 26.11 -6.43 -21.34
N HIS A 171 26.61 -7.64 -21.58
CA HIS A 171 27.96 -8.10 -21.28
C HIS A 171 28.72 -8.17 -22.62
N GLU A 172 29.87 -7.50 -22.73
CA GLU A 172 30.74 -7.56 -23.91
C GLU A 172 31.95 -8.46 -23.59
N GLU A 173 32.14 -9.47 -24.43
CA GLU A 173 33.10 -10.57 -24.31
C GLU A 173 34.37 -10.19 -25.09
N VAL A 174 35.53 -10.14 -24.43
CA VAL A 174 36.83 -9.88 -25.09
C VAL A 174 37.52 -11.22 -25.31
N ARG A 175 37.82 -11.49 -26.59
CA ARG A 175 38.62 -12.62 -27.08
C ARG A 175 40.10 -12.27 -27.07
#